data_AF-A0A1D6MBP9-F1
#
_entry.id   AF-A0A1D6MBP9-F1
#
_cell.length_a   1.000
_cell.length_b   1.000
_cell.length_c   1.000
_cell.angle_alpha   90.00
_cell.angle_beta   90.00
_cell.angle_gamma   90.00
#
_symmetry.space_group_name_H-M   'P 1'
#
loop_
_entity.id
_entity.type
_entity.pdbx_description
1 polymer ?
#
loop_
_entity_poly.entity_id
_entity_poly.type
_entity_poly.pdbx_seq_one_letter_code
_entity_poly.pdbx_strand_id
1 'polypeptide(L)'
;MASMQSWRKAYGAIKDTTTVSLANLNSDFKDLDVAIVKATNHVECPPKERHLRKVVAATSIARPRADVAYCIHALARRLAKTRNWIVALKALVVIHRLLREGDPTFREELLNFTQRGRILQLSNFKDDSSPIAWDCSAWVRTYGLFLEERLECFRVLKYDVEAERLSKQGQGPEKGHSRTRELDSQDLLEQLPALQQLLYRLVGCRPEGAANNNYLVQYALALVLKESFKIYCAINDGIINLVDKFFEMPRHEAHKALEIYRRAGQQVTPESRRR
;
A
#
# COMPACT_ATOMS: atom_id res chain seq x y z
N MET A 1 -9.92 20.94 -27.20
CA MET A 1 -9.54 20.09 -26.03
C MET A 1 -9.76 18.59 -26.27
N ALA A 2 -10.86 18.15 -26.90
CA ALA A 2 -11.13 16.73 -27.17
C ALA A 2 -10.08 16.04 -28.09
N SER A 3 -9.52 16.76 -29.07
CA SER A 3 -8.49 16.22 -29.97
C SER A 3 -7.22 15.80 -29.21
N MET A 4 -6.65 16.65 -28.36
CA MET A 4 -5.44 16.34 -27.59
C MET A 4 -5.60 15.15 -26.63
N GLN A 5 -6.79 14.97 -26.04
CA GLN A 5 -7.08 13.80 -25.22
C GLN A 5 -7.15 12.52 -26.06
N SER A 6 -7.76 12.58 -27.25
CA SER A 6 -7.81 11.46 -28.20
C SER A 6 -6.42 11.05 -28.67
N TRP A 7 -5.57 12.02 -29.05
CA TRP A 7 -4.18 11.79 -29.43
C TRP A 7 -3.36 11.10 -28.34
N ARG A 8 -3.55 11.48 -27.07
CA ARG A 8 -2.85 10.85 -25.94
C ARG A 8 -3.31 9.44 -25.66
N LYS A 9 -4.62 9.17 -25.75
CA LYS A 9 -5.15 7.81 -25.65
C LYS A 9 -4.58 6.94 -26.77
N ALA A 10 -4.53 7.46 -28.00
CA ALA A 10 -3.92 6.77 -29.14
C ALA A 10 -2.42 6.51 -28.93
N TYR A 11 -1.66 7.52 -28.51
CA TYR A 11 -0.23 7.36 -28.21
C TYR A 11 0.03 6.35 -27.09
N GLY A 12 -0.75 6.39 -26.01
CA GLY A 12 -0.69 5.41 -24.92
C GLY A 12 -1.00 4.00 -25.40
N ALA A 13 -2.02 3.83 -26.25
CA ALA A 13 -2.38 2.55 -26.84
C ALA A 13 -1.30 1.99 -27.78
N ILE A 14 -0.65 2.85 -28.58
CA ILE A 14 0.50 2.48 -29.41
C ILE A 14 1.64 2.02 -28.50
N LYS A 15 1.99 2.81 -27.47
CA LYS A 15 3.06 2.45 -26.52
C LYS A 15 2.80 1.12 -25.83
N ASP A 16 1.57 0.87 -25.38
CA ASP A 16 1.21 -0.40 -24.74
C ASP A 16 1.29 -1.56 -25.73
N THR A 17 0.80 -1.38 -26.97
CA THR A 17 0.91 -2.39 -28.04
C THR A 17 2.36 -2.71 -28.36
N THR A 18 3.21 -1.70 -28.59
CA THR A 18 4.64 -1.88 -28.85
C THR A 18 5.33 -2.56 -27.67
N THR A 19 5.02 -2.18 -26.43
CA THR A 19 5.62 -2.80 -25.24
C THR A 19 5.22 -4.28 -25.13
N VAL A 20 3.96 -4.62 -25.40
CA VAL A 20 3.49 -6.02 -25.44
C VAL A 20 4.19 -6.80 -26.56
N SER A 21 4.31 -6.22 -27.76
CA SER A 21 5.02 -6.86 -28.87
C SER A 21 6.49 -7.11 -28.53
N LEU A 22 7.18 -6.15 -27.91
CA LEU A 22 8.56 -6.32 -27.45
C LEU A 22 8.68 -7.41 -26.38
N ALA A 23 7.76 -7.47 -25.42
CA ALA A 23 7.75 -8.51 -24.40
C ALA A 23 7.60 -9.93 -24.99
N ASN A 24 6.92 -10.06 -26.13
CA ASN A 24 6.74 -11.35 -26.81
C ASN A 24 8.00 -11.83 -27.57
N LEU A 25 9.00 -10.98 -27.81
CA LEU A 25 10.06 -11.24 -28.80
C LEU A 25 11.31 -11.98 -28.30
N ASN A 26 11.42 -12.35 -27.02
CA ASN A 26 12.33 -13.36 -26.43
C ASN A 26 12.63 -13.01 -24.97
N SER A 27 11.75 -13.40 -24.06
CA SER A 27 11.98 -13.33 -22.61
C SER A 27 11.39 -14.58 -21.97
N ASP A 28 12.14 -15.21 -21.08
CA ASP A 28 11.63 -16.30 -20.22
C ASP A 28 10.44 -15.81 -19.36
N PHE A 29 10.26 -14.49 -19.25
CA PHE A 29 9.21 -13.82 -18.50
C PHE A 29 8.12 -13.17 -19.37
N LYS A 30 8.02 -13.51 -20.67
CA LYS A 30 7.09 -12.88 -21.62
C LYS A 30 5.65 -12.74 -21.10
N ASP A 31 5.11 -13.80 -20.50
CA ASP A 31 3.72 -13.84 -20.05
C ASP A 31 3.47 -12.91 -18.86
N LEU A 32 4.48 -12.80 -17.98
CA LEU A 32 4.47 -11.88 -16.84
C LEU A 32 4.59 -10.43 -17.31
N ASP A 33 5.52 -10.15 -18.22
CA ASP A 33 5.69 -8.79 -18.78
C ASP A 33 4.43 -8.32 -19.48
N VAL A 34 3.81 -9.19 -20.30
CA VAL A 34 2.52 -8.89 -20.94
C VAL A 34 1.42 -8.66 -19.91
N ALA A 35 1.37 -9.46 -18.84
CA ALA A 35 0.39 -9.26 -17.76
C ALA A 35 0.60 -7.93 -17.04
N ILE A 36 1.83 -7.55 -16.70
CA ILE A 36 2.17 -6.28 -16.06
C ILE A 36 1.79 -5.10 -16.96
N VAL A 37 2.16 -5.14 -18.25
CA VAL A 37 1.80 -4.06 -19.20
C VAL A 37 0.29 -3.94 -19.34
N LYS A 38 -0.43 -5.05 -19.48
CA LYS A 38 -1.90 -5.03 -19.61
C LYS A 38 -2.58 -4.58 -18.30
N ALA A 39 -2.04 -4.93 -17.14
CA ALA A 39 -2.54 -4.47 -15.84
C ALA A 39 -2.27 -2.96 -15.62
N THR A 40 -1.20 -2.43 -16.20
CA THR A 40 -0.73 -1.04 -16.01
C THR A 40 -0.78 -0.22 -17.30
N ASN A 41 -1.73 -0.52 -18.20
CA ASN A 41 -1.91 0.20 -19.45
C ASN A 41 -2.49 1.61 -19.23
N HIS A 42 -2.46 2.46 -20.26
CA HIS A 42 -2.89 3.86 -20.17
C HIS A 42 -4.41 4.05 -20.14
N VAL A 43 -5.20 2.97 -20.14
CA VAL A 43 -6.67 3.05 -20.05
C VAL A 43 -7.07 3.40 -18.62
N GLU A 44 -7.84 4.49 -18.47
CA GLU A 44 -8.34 5.01 -17.20
C GLU A 44 -9.48 4.14 -16.64
N CYS A 45 -9.12 2.93 -16.28
CA CYS A 45 -9.98 1.99 -15.57
C CYS A 45 -9.12 1.09 -14.66
N PRO A 46 -9.73 0.49 -13.62
CA PRO A 46 -9.04 -0.46 -12.76
C PRO A 46 -8.35 -1.58 -13.56
N PRO A 47 -7.20 -2.09 -13.09
CA PRO A 47 -6.54 -3.23 -13.73
C PRO A 47 -7.51 -4.41 -13.87
N LYS A 48 -7.57 -5.01 -15.06
CA LYS A 48 -8.46 -6.16 -15.28
C LYS A 48 -7.99 -7.35 -14.44
N GLU A 49 -8.93 -7.96 -13.75
CA GLU A 49 -8.71 -9.07 -12.80
C GLU A 49 -7.88 -10.23 -13.39
N ARG A 50 -8.15 -10.60 -14.64
CA ARG A 50 -7.39 -11.67 -15.33
C ARG A 50 -5.87 -11.39 -15.43
N HIS A 51 -5.46 -10.13 -15.47
CA HIS A 51 -4.05 -9.76 -15.53
C HIS A 51 -3.47 -9.71 -14.12
N LEU A 52 -4.22 -9.20 -13.13
CA LEU A 52 -3.83 -9.24 -11.73
C LEU A 52 -3.56 -10.68 -11.25
N ARG A 53 -4.46 -11.62 -11.54
CA ARG A 53 -4.28 -13.05 -11.16
C ARG A 53 -3.01 -13.66 -11.74
N LYS A 54 -2.63 -13.30 -12.97
CA LYS A 54 -1.37 -13.76 -13.58
C LYS A 54 -0.16 -13.20 -12.84
N VAL A 55 -0.19 -11.93 -12.45
CA VAL A 55 0.90 -11.32 -11.67
C VAL A 55 0.98 -11.95 -10.27
N VAL A 56 -0.14 -12.13 -9.58
CA VAL A 56 -0.20 -12.81 -8.27
C VAL A 56 0.34 -14.24 -8.34
N ALA A 57 -0.03 -14.99 -9.38
CA ALA A 57 0.48 -16.36 -9.59
C ALA A 57 1.98 -16.41 -9.89
N ALA A 58 2.55 -15.34 -10.45
CA ALA A 58 3.99 -15.21 -10.68
C ALA A 58 4.78 -14.83 -9.42
N THR A 59 4.10 -14.35 -8.38
CA THR A 59 4.70 -14.02 -7.07
C THR A 59 4.42 -15.08 -6.01
N SER A 60 3.90 -16.24 -6.39
CA SER A 60 3.54 -17.29 -5.44
C SER A 60 4.79 -17.97 -4.85
N ILE A 61 4.66 -18.51 -3.64
CA ILE A 61 5.70 -19.29 -2.95
C ILE A 61 6.21 -20.49 -3.75
N ALA A 62 5.39 -21.03 -4.66
CA ALA A 62 5.75 -22.13 -5.55
C ALA A 62 6.68 -21.71 -6.71
N ARG A 63 6.92 -20.40 -6.89
CA ARG A 63 7.78 -19.87 -7.96
C ARG A 63 9.24 -19.72 -7.50
N PRO A 64 10.22 -19.87 -8.40
CA PRO A 64 11.60 -19.51 -8.14
C PRO A 64 11.72 -18.07 -7.61
N ARG A 65 12.63 -17.85 -6.65
CA ARG A 65 12.86 -16.51 -6.05
C ARG A 65 13.30 -15.49 -7.09
N ALA A 66 14.04 -15.92 -8.12
CA ALA A 66 14.43 -15.09 -9.25
C ALA A 66 13.21 -14.54 -10.02
N ASP A 67 12.14 -15.31 -10.17
CA ASP A 67 10.92 -14.88 -10.87
C ASP A 67 10.17 -13.81 -10.05
N VAL A 68 10.07 -14.02 -8.74
CA VAL A 68 9.48 -13.05 -7.81
C VAL A 68 10.27 -11.74 -7.83
N ALA A 69 11.60 -11.83 -7.74
CA ALA A 69 12.49 -10.69 -7.85
C ALA A 69 12.34 -10.00 -9.21
N TYR A 70 12.22 -10.75 -10.31
CA TYR A 70 11.98 -10.18 -11.64
C TYR A 70 10.67 -9.40 -11.68
N CYS A 71 9.58 -9.95 -11.12
CA CYS A 71 8.28 -9.28 -11.04
C CYS A 71 8.38 -7.93 -10.30
N ILE A 72 9.06 -7.91 -9.15
CA ILE A 72 9.31 -6.68 -8.37
C ILE A 72 10.11 -5.68 -9.20
N HIS A 73 11.19 -6.11 -9.85
CA HIS A 73 11.99 -5.25 -10.72
C HIS A 73 11.17 -4.71 -11.90
N ALA A 74 10.31 -5.52 -12.51
CA ALA A 74 9.48 -5.12 -13.64
C ALA A 74 8.46 -4.03 -13.25
N LEU A 75 7.80 -4.20 -12.09
CA LEU A 75 6.91 -3.18 -11.52
C LEU A 75 7.67 -1.90 -11.15
N ALA A 76 8.84 -2.03 -10.54
CA ALA A 76 9.71 -0.90 -10.21
C ALA A 76 10.13 -0.12 -11.46
N ARG A 77 10.54 -0.81 -12.52
CA ARG A 77 10.87 -0.18 -13.81
C ARG A 77 9.67 0.52 -14.42
N ARG A 78 8.46 -0.05 -14.30
CA ARG A 78 7.23 0.57 -14.83
C ARG A 78 6.93 1.90 -14.12
N LEU A 79 7.09 1.95 -12.79
CA LEU A 79 6.95 3.17 -11.99
C LEU A 79 8.04 4.20 -12.33
N ALA A 80 9.31 3.80 -12.38
CA ALA A 80 10.42 4.71 -12.61
C ALA A 80 10.40 5.37 -14.01
N LYS A 81 9.87 4.66 -15.03
CA LYS A 81 9.87 5.14 -16.43
C LYS A 81 8.61 5.90 -16.83
N THR A 82 7.54 5.86 -16.04
CA THR A 82 6.28 6.51 -16.42
C THR A 82 6.21 7.93 -15.87
N ARG A 83 5.71 8.85 -16.69
CA ARG A 83 5.22 10.18 -16.25
C ARG A 83 3.69 10.28 -16.30
N ASN A 84 3.03 9.19 -16.69
CA ASN A 84 1.58 9.15 -16.81
C ASN A 84 0.94 8.68 -15.50
N TRP A 85 0.05 9.49 -14.93
CA TRP A 85 -0.57 9.21 -13.62
C TRP A 85 -1.40 7.92 -13.61
N ILE A 86 -2.06 7.56 -14.73
CA ILE A 86 -2.87 6.33 -14.85
C ILE A 86 -1.98 5.11 -14.71
N VAL A 87 -0.86 5.08 -15.44
CA VAL A 87 0.10 3.97 -15.39
C VAL A 87 0.74 3.87 -14.01
N ALA A 88 1.14 5.01 -13.42
CA ALA A 88 1.74 5.04 -12.09
C ALA A 88 0.75 4.52 -11.02
N LEU A 89 -0.48 5.03 -11.04
CA LEU A 89 -1.55 4.60 -10.14
C LEU A 89 -1.85 3.11 -10.28
N LYS A 90 -1.97 2.60 -11.51
CA LYS A 90 -2.24 1.18 -11.73
C LYS A 90 -1.07 0.29 -11.29
N ALA A 91 0.17 0.73 -11.44
CA ALA A 91 1.32 0.01 -10.91
C ALA A 91 1.29 -0.04 -9.37
N LEU A 92 0.97 1.06 -8.69
CA LEU A 92 0.76 1.06 -7.23
C LEU A 92 -0.41 0.17 -6.81
N VAL A 93 -1.51 0.17 -7.56
CA VAL A 93 -2.63 -0.76 -7.33
C VAL A 93 -2.19 -2.20 -7.44
N VAL A 94 -1.40 -2.57 -8.47
CA VAL A 94 -0.87 -3.93 -8.60
C VAL A 94 -0.01 -4.29 -7.38
N ILE A 95 0.89 -3.39 -6.93
CA ILE A 95 1.70 -3.61 -5.73
C ILE A 95 0.83 -3.81 -4.49
N HIS A 96 -0.16 -2.95 -4.26
CA HIS A 96 -1.08 -3.08 -3.13
C HIS A 96 -1.85 -4.40 -3.17
N ARG A 97 -2.30 -4.83 -4.36
CA ARG A 97 -2.96 -6.14 -4.52
C ARG A 97 -2.03 -7.29 -4.14
N LEU A 98 -0.76 -7.24 -4.55
CA LEU A 98 0.24 -8.24 -4.18
C LEU A 98 0.55 -8.23 -2.67
N LEU A 99 0.59 -7.06 -2.05
CA LEU A 99 0.75 -6.92 -0.60
C LEU A 99 -0.40 -7.49 0.21
N ARG A 100 -1.61 -7.59 -0.37
CA ARG A 100 -2.79 -8.11 0.31
C ARG A 100 -3.04 -9.58 0.01
N GLU A 101 -2.94 -9.96 -1.25
CA GLU A 101 -3.39 -11.26 -1.77
C GLU A 101 -2.23 -12.19 -2.10
N GLY A 102 -1.00 -11.66 -2.15
CA GLY A 102 0.20 -12.46 -2.38
C GLY A 102 0.60 -13.27 -1.15
N ASP A 103 1.50 -14.21 -1.37
CA ASP A 103 2.09 -15.01 -0.30
C ASP A 103 2.95 -14.14 0.65
N PRO A 104 3.10 -14.50 1.94
CA PRO A 104 3.92 -13.75 2.90
C PRO A 104 5.33 -13.46 2.38
N THR A 105 5.93 -14.44 1.69
CA THR A 105 7.29 -14.30 1.15
C THR A 105 7.43 -13.19 0.10
N PHE A 106 6.36 -12.81 -0.62
CA PHE A 106 6.43 -11.65 -1.53
C PHE A 106 6.64 -10.34 -0.76
N ARG A 107 6.01 -10.18 0.42
CA ARG A 107 6.15 -8.98 1.25
C ARG A 107 7.58 -8.82 1.74
N GLU A 108 8.21 -9.92 2.15
CA GLU A 108 9.61 -9.97 2.57
C GLU A 108 10.56 -9.62 1.41
N GLU A 109 10.36 -10.20 0.23
CA GLU A 109 11.16 -9.88 -0.96
C GLU A 109 11.02 -8.42 -1.39
N LEU A 110 9.79 -7.89 -1.36
CA LEU A 110 9.52 -6.49 -1.67
C LEU A 110 10.13 -5.55 -0.62
N LEU A 111 10.08 -5.91 0.66
CA LEU A 111 10.74 -5.17 1.73
C LEU A 111 12.26 -5.13 1.54
N ASN A 112 12.88 -6.28 1.30
CA ASN A 112 14.31 -6.39 1.01
C ASN A 112 14.72 -5.57 -0.21
N PHE A 113 13.88 -5.59 -1.26
CA PHE A 113 14.08 -4.76 -2.43
C PHE A 113 14.03 -3.28 -2.08
N THR A 114 12.99 -2.84 -1.37
CA THR A 114 12.75 -1.41 -1.08
C THR A 114 13.83 -0.80 -0.18
N GLN A 115 14.43 -1.60 0.69
CA GLN A 115 15.61 -1.20 1.47
C GLN A 115 16.84 -0.92 0.60
N ARG A 116 16.98 -1.62 -0.53
CA ARG A 116 18.09 -1.46 -1.48
C ARG A 116 17.79 -0.42 -2.56
N GLY A 117 16.52 -0.16 -2.84
CA GLY A 117 16.08 0.76 -3.90
C GLY A 117 14.74 1.42 -3.59
N ARG A 118 14.66 2.72 -3.76
CA ARG A 118 13.49 3.53 -3.37
C ARG A 118 12.34 3.48 -4.40
N ILE A 119 11.76 2.29 -4.65
CA ILE A 119 10.72 2.10 -5.71
C ILE A 119 9.50 2.99 -5.50
N LEU A 120 9.03 3.09 -4.24
CA LEU A 120 7.80 3.80 -3.88
C LEU A 120 8.04 5.28 -3.60
N GLN A 121 9.27 5.78 -3.72
CA GLN A 121 9.59 7.18 -3.52
C GLN A 121 9.12 8.02 -4.72
N LEU A 122 7.85 8.37 -4.68
CA LEU A 122 7.17 9.15 -5.72
C LEU A 122 7.05 10.63 -5.34
N SER A 123 7.80 11.13 -4.35
CA SER A 123 7.68 12.51 -3.86
C SER A 123 7.72 13.58 -4.96
N ASN A 124 8.47 13.33 -6.04
CA ASN A 124 8.60 14.23 -7.19
C ASN A 124 7.77 13.80 -8.41
N PHE A 125 6.95 12.75 -8.29
CA PHE A 125 6.11 12.28 -9.39
C PHE A 125 5.10 13.34 -9.77
N LYS A 126 5.02 13.67 -11.06
CA LYS A 126 4.11 14.69 -11.59
C LYS A 126 3.76 14.41 -13.05
N ASP A 127 2.48 14.44 -13.35
CA ASP A 127 1.92 14.40 -14.69
C ASP A 127 1.33 15.79 -15.03
N ASP A 128 2.12 16.61 -15.73
CA ASP A 128 1.76 17.99 -16.11
C ASP A 128 0.84 18.10 -17.32
N SER A 129 0.25 16.99 -17.71
CA SER A 129 -0.43 16.90 -18.98
C SER A 129 -1.83 17.53 -18.96
N SER A 130 -2.47 17.66 -17.79
CA SER A 130 -3.74 18.38 -17.58
C SER A 130 -3.94 18.76 -16.11
N PRO A 131 -4.86 19.69 -15.78
CA PRO A 131 -5.21 19.98 -14.39
C PRO A 131 -5.69 18.75 -13.61
N ILE A 132 -6.48 17.88 -14.26
CA ILE A 132 -6.93 16.61 -13.64
C ILE A 132 -5.73 15.69 -13.35
N ALA A 133 -4.78 15.61 -14.29
CA ALA A 133 -3.57 14.82 -14.11
C ALA A 133 -2.70 15.34 -12.96
N TRP A 134 -2.70 16.65 -12.71
CA TRP A 134 -2.01 17.26 -11.58
C TRP A 134 -2.61 16.81 -10.24
N ASP A 135 -3.94 16.91 -10.09
CA ASP A 135 -4.65 16.45 -8.89
C ASP A 135 -4.46 14.95 -8.67
N CYS A 136 -4.60 14.15 -9.73
CA CYS A 136 -4.34 12.71 -9.66
C CYS A 136 -2.88 12.39 -9.33
N SER A 137 -1.91 13.20 -9.78
CA SER A 137 -0.51 13.04 -9.41
C SER A 137 -0.28 13.28 -7.93
N ALA A 138 -0.92 14.29 -7.34
CA ALA A 138 -0.87 14.53 -5.90
C ALA A 138 -1.40 13.32 -5.11
N TRP A 139 -2.49 12.71 -5.59
CA TRP A 139 -3.02 11.50 -4.97
C TRP A 139 -2.09 10.29 -5.16
N VAL A 140 -1.47 10.11 -6.34
CA VAL A 140 -0.47 9.05 -6.59
C VAL A 140 0.69 9.14 -5.58
N ARG A 141 1.18 10.34 -5.27
CA ARG A 141 2.23 10.53 -4.26
C ARG A 141 1.77 10.11 -2.87
N THR A 142 0.56 10.53 -2.48
CA THR A 142 -0.05 10.19 -1.19
C THR A 142 -0.24 8.69 -1.03
N TYR A 143 -0.75 8.03 -2.07
CA TYR A 143 -0.96 6.59 -2.09
C TYR A 143 0.37 5.82 -2.06
N GLY A 144 1.40 6.30 -2.75
CA GLY A 144 2.76 5.74 -2.67
C GLY A 144 3.32 5.79 -1.25
N LEU A 145 3.18 6.92 -0.55
CA LEU A 145 3.60 7.08 0.85
C LEU A 145 2.85 6.13 1.79
N PHE A 146 1.56 5.90 1.57
CA PHE A 146 0.82 4.90 2.33
C PHE A 146 1.38 3.49 2.15
N LEU A 147 1.68 3.08 0.91
CA LEU A 147 2.24 1.75 0.65
C LEU A 147 3.67 1.58 1.20
N GLU A 148 4.47 2.63 1.17
CA GLU A 148 5.80 2.66 1.81
C GLU A 148 5.68 2.47 3.33
N GLU A 149 4.79 3.23 3.96
CA GLU A 149 4.53 3.10 5.41
C GLU A 149 3.93 1.75 5.78
N ARG A 150 3.13 1.16 4.90
CA ARG A 150 2.57 -0.19 5.09
C ARG A 150 3.68 -1.24 5.13
N LEU A 151 4.69 -1.14 4.26
CA LEU A 151 5.86 -2.01 4.26
C LEU A 151 6.74 -1.79 5.50
N GLU A 152 6.92 -0.54 5.90
CA GLU A 152 7.69 -0.21 7.09
C GLU A 152 7.01 -0.72 8.37
N CYS A 153 5.68 -0.58 8.46
CA CYS A 153 4.89 -1.18 9.54
C CYS A 153 5.05 -2.71 9.56
N PHE A 154 4.98 -3.38 8.40
CA PHE A 154 5.24 -4.82 8.30
C PHE A 154 6.66 -5.20 8.79
N ARG A 155 7.68 -4.38 8.48
CA ARG A 155 9.05 -4.60 8.96
C ARG A 155 9.14 -4.58 10.48
N VAL A 156 8.47 -3.61 11.12
CA VAL A 156 8.47 -3.47 12.59
C VAL A 156 7.67 -4.60 13.25
N LEU A 157 6.46 -4.86 12.75
CA LEU A 157 5.57 -5.87 13.33
C LEU A 157 6.05 -7.31 13.07
N LYS A 158 6.78 -7.55 11.98
CA LYS A 158 7.18 -8.88 11.49
C LYS A 158 5.99 -9.78 11.13
N TYR A 159 4.80 -9.20 10.97
CA TYR A 159 3.60 -9.86 10.46
C TYR A 159 2.69 -8.83 9.75
N ASP A 160 1.77 -9.33 8.93
CA ASP A 160 0.79 -8.48 8.23
C ASP A 160 -0.50 -8.37 9.05
N VAL A 161 -0.81 -7.17 9.54
CA VAL A 161 -2.03 -6.85 10.30
C VAL A 161 -3.28 -7.26 9.53
N GLU A 162 -3.25 -7.09 8.20
CA GLU A 162 -4.39 -7.44 7.35
C GLU A 162 -4.61 -8.96 7.23
N ALA A 163 -3.53 -9.75 7.30
CA ALA A 163 -3.62 -11.21 7.23
C ALA A 163 -3.90 -11.85 8.59
N GLU A 164 -3.83 -11.07 9.67
CA GLU A 164 -4.02 -11.54 11.04
C GLU A 164 -5.43 -12.11 11.25
N ARG A 165 -5.49 -13.26 11.93
CA ARG A 165 -6.71 -13.86 12.45
C ARG A 165 -6.84 -13.47 13.91
N LEU A 166 -7.93 -12.80 14.27
CA LEU A 166 -8.21 -12.39 15.64
C LEU A 166 -8.31 -13.64 16.53
N SER A 167 -7.61 -13.65 17.66
CA SER A 167 -7.67 -14.74 18.64
C SER A 167 -8.97 -14.65 19.42
N LYS A 168 -9.70 -15.77 19.55
CA LYS A 168 -10.83 -15.88 20.47
C LYS A 168 -10.32 -16.60 21.71
N GLN A 169 -9.85 -15.86 22.70
CA GLN A 169 -9.61 -16.44 24.03
C GLN A 169 -10.87 -16.28 24.88
N GLY A 170 -11.41 -17.41 25.37
CA GLY A 170 -12.61 -17.47 26.21
C GLY A 170 -13.78 -18.21 25.55
N GLN A 171 -14.48 -19.07 26.31
CA GLN A 171 -15.70 -19.78 25.89
C GLN A 171 -16.96 -18.86 25.92
N GLY A 172 -16.79 -17.57 25.67
CA GLY A 172 -17.86 -16.57 25.72
C GLY A 172 -18.12 -15.91 24.36
N PRO A 173 -19.17 -15.08 24.24
CA PRO A 173 -19.46 -14.29 23.03
C PRO A 173 -18.48 -13.12 22.79
N GLU A 174 -17.34 -13.09 23.49
CA GLU A 174 -16.32 -12.04 23.39
C GLU A 174 -15.73 -11.98 21.97
N LYS A 175 -15.59 -10.75 21.45
CA LYS A 175 -14.98 -10.49 20.15
C LYS A 175 -13.50 -10.84 20.23
N GLY A 176 -12.98 -11.55 19.22
CA GLY A 176 -11.56 -11.86 19.19
C GLY A 176 -10.71 -10.58 19.12
N HIS A 177 -9.54 -10.61 19.76
CA HIS A 177 -8.62 -9.48 19.81
C HIS A 177 -7.40 -9.72 18.92
N SER A 178 -6.67 -8.65 18.62
CA SER A 178 -5.41 -8.69 17.90
C SER A 178 -4.24 -9.05 18.83
N ARG A 179 -3.10 -9.39 18.22
CA ARG A 179 -1.82 -9.72 18.86
C ARG A 179 -1.32 -8.61 19.77
N THR A 180 -1.61 -7.36 19.47
CA THR A 180 -1.17 -6.21 20.28
C THR A 180 -1.75 -6.23 21.69
N ARG A 181 -2.86 -6.96 21.93
CA ARG A 181 -3.42 -7.19 23.27
C ARG A 181 -2.50 -7.99 24.20
N GLU A 182 -1.62 -8.82 23.63
CA GLU A 182 -0.81 -9.80 24.37
C GLU A 182 0.69 -9.45 24.39
N LEU A 183 1.15 -8.46 23.61
CA LEU A 183 2.55 -8.06 23.54
C LEU A 183 3.11 -7.64 24.90
N ASP A 184 4.38 -7.93 25.17
CA ASP A 184 5.11 -7.36 26.30
C ASP A 184 5.33 -5.85 26.14
N SER A 185 5.78 -5.18 27.20
CA SER A 185 5.95 -3.71 27.20
C SER A 185 6.93 -3.23 26.12
N GLN A 186 8.00 -3.98 25.86
CA GLN A 186 9.03 -3.57 24.92
C GLN A 186 8.50 -3.63 23.48
N ASP A 187 7.95 -4.78 23.08
CA ASP A 187 7.38 -4.96 21.74
C ASP A 187 6.17 -4.04 21.52
N LEU A 188 5.35 -3.82 22.55
CA LEU A 188 4.19 -2.94 22.47
C LEU A 188 4.60 -1.48 22.22
N LEU A 189 5.63 -1.00 22.93
CA LEU A 189 6.17 0.36 22.76
C LEU A 189 6.87 0.57 21.41
N GLU A 190 7.32 -0.49 20.75
CA GLU A 190 7.88 -0.45 19.39
C GLU A 190 6.79 -0.52 18.31
N GLN A 191 5.83 -1.42 18.44
CA GLN A 191 4.83 -1.70 17.40
C GLN A 191 3.70 -0.67 17.34
N LEU A 192 3.25 -0.13 18.49
CA LEU A 192 2.18 0.88 18.50
C LEU A 192 2.52 2.14 17.69
N PRO A 193 3.71 2.75 17.82
CA PRO A 193 4.10 3.88 16.98
C PRO A 193 4.05 3.58 15.48
N ALA A 194 4.47 2.38 15.05
CA ALA A 194 4.43 1.98 13.65
C ALA A 194 2.99 1.85 13.12
N LEU A 195 2.10 1.24 13.92
CA LEU A 195 0.67 1.15 13.60
C LEU A 195 0.02 2.54 13.54
N GLN A 196 0.30 3.41 14.51
CA GLN A 196 -0.22 4.79 14.53
C GLN A 196 0.27 5.59 13.32
N GLN A 197 1.52 5.38 12.92
CA GLN A 197 2.07 6.03 11.73
C GLN A 197 1.41 5.51 10.45
N LEU A 198 1.18 4.20 10.33
CA LEU A 198 0.41 3.62 9.23
C LEU A 198 -1.02 4.19 9.16
N LEU A 199 -1.72 4.27 10.30
CA LEU A 199 -3.06 4.88 10.38
C LEU A 199 -3.03 6.35 9.94
N TYR A 200 -1.99 7.11 10.33
CA TYR A 200 -1.83 8.49 9.90
C TYR A 200 -1.74 8.62 8.38
N ARG A 201 -0.95 7.77 7.72
CA ARG A 201 -0.87 7.74 6.24
C ARG A 201 -2.18 7.30 5.60
N LEU A 202 -2.84 6.30 6.19
CA LEU A 202 -4.13 5.80 5.73
C LEU A 202 -5.19 6.91 5.73
N VAL A 203 -5.34 7.64 6.85
CA VAL A 203 -6.28 8.77 6.96
C VAL A 203 -5.88 9.90 6.00
N GLY A 204 -4.59 10.07 5.75
CA GLY A 204 -4.05 11.00 4.77
C GLY A 204 -4.39 10.69 3.31
N CYS A 205 -4.86 9.48 2.97
CA CYS A 205 -5.28 9.09 1.61
C CYS A 205 -6.60 9.74 1.17
N ARG A 206 -6.79 11.03 1.43
CA ARG A 206 -7.97 11.80 1.02
C ARG A 206 -7.74 12.39 -0.37
N PRO A 207 -8.53 12.03 -1.40
CA PRO A 207 -8.45 12.69 -2.68
C PRO A 207 -9.02 14.10 -2.62
N GLU A 208 -8.42 15.00 -3.39
CA GLU A 208 -8.78 16.41 -3.50
C GLU A 208 -8.96 16.80 -4.97
N GLY A 209 -9.60 17.94 -5.22
CA GLY A 209 -9.82 18.45 -6.58
C GLY A 209 -10.50 17.42 -7.48
N ALA A 210 -10.02 17.31 -8.72
CA ALA A 210 -10.56 16.38 -9.71
C ALA A 210 -10.32 14.91 -9.36
N ALA A 211 -9.33 14.58 -8.52
CA ALA A 211 -9.07 13.21 -8.08
C ALA A 211 -10.23 12.65 -7.24
N ASN A 212 -11.00 13.51 -6.55
CA ASN A 212 -12.11 13.10 -5.70
C ASN A 212 -13.22 12.37 -6.46
N ASN A 213 -13.45 12.72 -7.74
CA ASN A 213 -14.49 12.09 -8.55
C ASN A 213 -13.93 11.09 -9.57
N ASN A 214 -12.62 10.79 -9.51
CA ASN A 214 -11.98 9.90 -10.46
C ASN A 214 -12.19 8.43 -10.06
N TYR A 215 -12.81 7.63 -10.95
CA TYR A 215 -13.17 6.24 -10.66
C TYR A 215 -11.96 5.35 -10.33
N LEU A 216 -10.82 5.55 -10.99
CA LEU A 216 -9.62 4.76 -10.72
C LEU A 216 -9.00 5.11 -9.35
N VAL A 217 -9.02 6.39 -8.98
CA VAL A 217 -8.63 6.86 -7.64
C VAL A 217 -9.57 6.27 -6.59
N GLN A 218 -10.89 6.31 -6.81
CA GLN A 218 -11.89 5.74 -5.89
C GLN A 218 -11.71 4.23 -5.71
N TYR A 219 -11.40 3.50 -6.78
CA TYR A 219 -11.06 2.08 -6.68
C TYR A 219 -9.85 1.84 -5.76
N ALA A 220 -8.78 2.61 -5.92
CA ALA A 220 -7.57 2.47 -5.11
C ALA A 220 -7.80 2.92 -3.65
N LEU A 221 -8.58 3.97 -3.44
CA LEU A 221 -9.03 4.41 -2.11
C LEU A 221 -9.84 3.31 -1.40
N ALA A 222 -10.73 2.62 -2.10
CA ALA A 222 -11.48 1.50 -1.54
C ALA A 222 -10.58 0.36 -1.05
N LEU A 223 -9.41 0.14 -1.68
CA LEU A 223 -8.41 -0.80 -1.14
C LEU A 223 -7.86 -0.28 0.18
N VAL A 224 -7.44 0.99 0.25
CA VAL A 224 -6.92 1.61 1.48
C VAL A 224 -7.93 1.51 2.63
N LEU A 225 -9.19 1.86 2.39
CA LEU A 225 -10.26 1.80 3.39
C LEU A 225 -10.55 0.39 3.89
N LYS A 226 -10.38 -0.64 3.04
CA LYS A 226 -10.56 -2.02 3.49
C LYS A 226 -9.52 -2.47 4.53
N GLU A 227 -8.39 -1.78 4.64
CA GLU A 227 -7.36 -2.07 5.67
C GLU A 227 -7.58 -1.29 6.97
N SER A 228 -8.45 -0.27 6.96
CA SER A 228 -8.55 0.65 8.10
C SER A 228 -9.05 -0.01 9.38
N PHE A 229 -9.97 -0.97 9.25
CA PHE A 229 -10.62 -1.59 10.40
C PHE A 229 -9.65 -2.41 11.24
N LYS A 230 -8.83 -3.27 10.63
CA LYS A 230 -7.89 -4.10 11.39
C LYS A 230 -6.75 -3.27 11.97
N ILE A 231 -6.25 -2.27 11.25
CA ILE A 231 -5.27 -1.31 11.79
C ILE A 231 -5.83 -0.61 13.03
N TYR A 232 -7.09 -0.14 12.96
CA TYR A 232 -7.75 0.50 14.10
C TYR A 232 -7.95 -0.46 15.28
N CYS A 233 -8.38 -1.70 15.04
CA CYS A 233 -8.48 -2.73 16.07
C CYS A 233 -7.12 -3.01 16.73
N ALA A 234 -6.06 -3.19 15.94
CA ALA A 234 -4.71 -3.43 16.45
C ALA A 234 -4.20 -2.29 17.33
N ILE A 235 -4.49 -1.03 16.94
CA ILE A 235 -4.14 0.13 17.78
C ILE A 235 -4.95 0.10 19.08
N ASN A 236 -6.27 -0.08 19.02
CA ASN A 236 -7.10 -0.06 20.24
C ASN A 236 -6.72 -1.17 21.22
N ASP A 237 -6.57 -2.39 20.76
CA ASP A 237 -6.18 -3.52 21.63
C ASP A 237 -4.81 -3.27 22.27
N GLY A 238 -3.87 -2.70 21.50
CA GLY A 238 -2.57 -2.32 22.00
C GLY A 238 -2.65 -1.16 23.00
N ILE A 239 -3.53 -0.19 22.81
CA ILE A 239 -3.75 0.90 23.78
C ILE A 239 -4.35 0.37 25.08
N ILE A 240 -5.28 -0.59 25.04
CA ILE A 240 -5.81 -1.19 26.27
C ILE A 240 -4.69 -1.93 27.01
N ASN A 241 -3.88 -2.74 26.30
CA ASN A 241 -2.71 -3.41 26.88
C ASN A 241 -1.69 -2.40 27.47
N LEU A 242 -1.48 -1.27 26.78
CA LEU A 242 -0.57 -0.21 27.23
C LEU A 242 -1.02 0.41 28.55
N VAL A 243 -2.33 0.66 28.69
CA VAL A 243 -2.92 1.22 29.92
C VAL A 243 -2.84 0.20 31.06
N ASP A 244 -3.15 -1.07 30.79
CA ASP A 244 -3.10 -2.16 31.77
C ASP A 244 -1.70 -2.28 32.40
N LYS A 245 -0.63 -2.05 31.60
CA LYS A 245 0.77 -2.16 32.04
C LYS A 245 1.39 -0.86 32.57
N PHE A 246 0.76 0.28 32.35
CA PHE A 246 1.37 1.60 32.52
C PHE A 246 2.01 1.84 33.90
N PHE A 247 1.32 1.45 34.96
CA PHE A 247 1.77 1.70 36.34
C PHE A 247 2.92 0.79 36.79
N GLU A 248 3.16 -0.31 36.07
CA GLU A 248 4.25 -1.25 36.32
C GLU A 248 5.50 -0.92 35.48
N MET A 249 5.37 -0.03 34.49
CA MET A 249 6.47 0.34 33.60
C MET A 249 7.53 1.20 34.31
N PRO A 250 8.82 1.00 33.99
CA PRO A 250 9.86 1.96 34.34
C PRO A 250 9.53 3.37 33.83
N ARG A 251 9.96 4.40 34.57
CA ARG A 251 9.63 5.81 34.27
C ARG A 251 9.88 6.22 32.81
N HIS A 252 10.96 5.73 32.20
CA HIS A 252 11.31 6.06 30.81
C HIS A 252 10.37 5.42 29.79
N GLU A 253 9.87 4.21 30.06
CA GLU A 253 8.85 3.52 29.26
C GLU A 253 7.47 4.14 29.45
N ALA A 254 7.09 4.44 30.71
CA ALA A 254 5.84 5.12 31.01
C ALA A 254 5.73 6.48 30.30
N HIS A 255 6.83 7.22 30.15
CA HIS A 255 6.83 8.46 29.38
C HIS A 255 6.49 8.22 27.90
N LYS A 256 7.11 7.22 27.26
CA LYS A 256 6.79 6.84 25.87
C LYS A 256 5.35 6.34 25.74
N ALA A 257 4.88 5.54 26.70
CA ALA A 257 3.51 5.04 26.74
C ALA A 257 2.49 6.19 26.77
N LEU A 258 2.76 7.23 27.58
CA LEU A 258 1.90 8.41 27.66
C LEU A 258 1.82 9.17 26.33
N GLU A 259 2.94 9.29 25.60
CA GLU A 259 2.95 9.92 24.27
C GLU A 259 2.14 9.11 23.25
N ILE A 260 2.31 7.79 23.24
CA ILE A 260 1.55 6.87 22.39
C ILE A 260 0.06 6.98 22.68
N TYR A 261 -0.33 6.97 23.96
CA TYR A 261 -1.73 7.12 24.39
C TYR A 261 -2.33 8.45 23.94
N ARG A 262 -1.62 9.57 24.15
CA ARG A 262 -2.05 10.90 23.69
C ARG A 262 -2.25 10.95 22.17
N ARG A 263 -1.33 10.35 21.42
CA ARG A 263 -1.43 10.26 19.94
C ARG A 263 -2.66 9.48 19.51
N ALA A 264 -3.02 8.39 20.20
CA ALA A 264 -4.23 7.63 19.90
C ALA A 264 -5.49 8.51 20.03
N GLY A 265 -5.59 9.31 21.09
CA GLY A 265 -6.70 10.25 21.27
C GLY A 265 -6.82 11.25 20.11
N GLN A 266 -5.71 11.81 19.65
CA GLN A 266 -5.67 12.75 18.51
C GLN A 266 -6.08 12.10 17.17
N GLN A 267 -5.81 10.81 17.00
CA GLN A 267 -6.17 10.10 15.77
C GLN A 267 -7.65 9.72 15.70
N VAL A 268 -8.33 9.69 16.85
CA VAL A 268 -9.78 9.45 16.95
C VAL A 268 -10.59 10.75 16.77
N THR A 269 -10.02 11.92 17.06
CA THR A 269 -10.68 13.24 16.91
C THR A 269 -10.10 14.05 15.74
N PRO A 270 -10.72 14.02 14.55
CA PRO A 270 -10.21 14.73 13.36
C PRO A 270 -10.23 16.27 13.48
N GLU A 271 -10.86 16.83 14.51
CA GLU A 271 -11.19 18.26 14.59
C GLU A 271 -10.05 19.17 15.09
N SER A 272 -8.95 18.62 15.61
CA SER A 272 -7.89 19.44 16.22
C SER A 272 -6.83 20.01 15.26
N ARG A 273 -6.87 19.67 13.96
CA ARG A 273 -5.96 20.21 12.93
C ARG A 273 -6.59 21.23 11.98
N ARG A 274 -7.78 21.73 12.32
CA ARG A 274 -8.45 22.82 11.59
C ARG A 274 -8.46 24.11 12.41
N ARG A 275 -7.29 24.61 12.79
CA ARG A 275 -7.05 26.01 13.15
C ARG A 275 -5.66 26.40 12.72
#